data_AF-A0A352FJ49-F1
#
_entry.id   AF-A0A352FJ49-F1
#
_cell.length_a   1.000
_cell.length_b   1.000
_cell.length_c   1.000
_cell.angle_alpha   90.00
_cell.angle_beta   90.00
_cell.angle_gamma   90.00
#
_symmetry.space_group_name_H-M   'P 1'
#
loop_
_entity.id
_entity.type
_entity.pdbx_description
1 polymer ?
#
loop_
_entity_poly.entity_id
_entity_poly.type
_entity_poly.pdbx_seq_one_letter_code
_entity_poly.pdbx_strand_id
1 'polypeptide(L)'
;MGKLNCKRASRNVPLFVAGDLSGDLDREVINHLAICEECGRLAQEFRESNSLLAEACALPEFGAQFYDEIRNNVLDKITRDGMSSRPRFGRRWIFASAFALILVASAVMFVRWRAAREAPQELSSTPRIAGNRELNQEPKPKSSLQSTGLPPKSPRAAITQKPTRRMTLPRPTFKQFESARNLDASPGGPQVSPSERASVSEVSRIEIQTSNPNIRIIWLVAADKRGAQEDNQNKGEPEPRTNDR
;
A
#
# COMPACT_ATOMS: atom_id res chain seq x y z
N MET A 1 -18.58 -39.72 3.05
CA MET A 1 -18.49 -38.33 2.51
C MET A 1 -19.60 -37.52 3.13
N GLY A 2 -19.29 -36.40 3.79
CA GLY A 2 -20.29 -35.57 4.45
C GLY A 2 -21.11 -34.82 3.39
N LYS A 3 -22.43 -34.93 3.43
CA LYS A 3 -23.30 -34.20 2.50
C LYS A 3 -23.23 -32.71 2.85
N LEU A 4 -22.76 -31.86 1.93
CA LEU A 4 -22.86 -30.40 2.09
C LEU A 4 -24.33 -30.02 2.22
N ASN A 5 -24.64 -29.16 3.19
CA ASN A 5 -25.97 -28.57 3.32
C ASN A 5 -26.10 -27.33 2.42
N CYS A 6 -27.32 -26.96 2.03
CA CYS A 6 -27.59 -25.86 1.09
C CYS A 6 -27.02 -24.53 1.59
N LYS A 7 -27.08 -24.27 2.91
CA LYS A 7 -26.53 -23.04 3.52
C LYS A 7 -25.02 -22.92 3.37
N ARG A 8 -24.29 -24.03 3.41
CA ARG A 8 -22.84 -24.07 3.20
C ARG A 8 -22.53 -24.04 1.71
N ALA A 9 -23.28 -24.76 0.88
CA ALA A 9 -23.13 -24.72 -0.57
C ALA A 9 -23.30 -23.29 -1.10
N SER A 10 -24.39 -22.59 -0.75
CA SER A 10 -24.68 -21.23 -1.23
C SER A 10 -23.60 -20.20 -0.89
N ARG A 11 -22.89 -20.36 0.23
CA ARG A 11 -21.73 -19.52 0.59
C ARG A 11 -20.49 -19.80 -0.24
N ASN A 12 -20.35 -21.02 -0.77
CA ASN A 12 -19.22 -21.44 -1.58
C ASN A 12 -19.48 -21.30 -3.09
N VAL A 13 -20.74 -21.19 -3.53
CA VAL A 13 -21.09 -20.97 -4.94
C VAL A 13 -20.34 -19.79 -5.59
N PRO A 14 -20.22 -18.60 -4.98
CA PRO A 14 -19.47 -17.50 -5.60
C PRO A 14 -17.99 -17.84 -5.82
N LEU A 15 -17.37 -18.49 -4.83
CA LEU A 15 -15.97 -18.92 -4.89
C LEU A 15 -15.77 -20.02 -5.95
N PHE A 16 -16.75 -20.92 -6.06
CA PHE A 16 -16.78 -21.96 -7.09
C PHE A 16 -16.82 -21.35 -8.49
N VAL A 17 -17.74 -20.40 -8.73
CA VAL A 17 -17.90 -19.73 -10.03
C VAL A 17 -16.66 -18.91 -10.40
N ALA A 18 -16.00 -18.29 -9.42
CA ALA A 18 -14.74 -17.56 -9.62
C ALA A 18 -13.52 -18.47 -9.86
N GLY A 19 -13.65 -19.79 -9.63
CA GLY A 19 -12.52 -20.73 -9.72
C GLY A 19 -11.58 -20.70 -8.52
N ASP A 20 -11.99 -20.11 -7.40
CA ASP A 20 -11.19 -19.94 -6.18
C ASP A 20 -11.28 -21.15 -5.22
N LEU A 21 -12.18 -22.11 -5.50
CA LEU A 21 -12.25 -23.36 -4.74
C LEU A 21 -11.27 -24.39 -5.31
N SER A 22 -10.65 -25.15 -4.41
CA SER A 22 -9.74 -26.24 -4.77
C SER A 22 -9.91 -27.46 -3.86
N GLY A 23 -9.52 -28.63 -4.38
CA GLY A 23 -9.51 -29.89 -3.63
C GLY A 23 -10.90 -30.49 -3.38
N ASP A 24 -11.11 -31.01 -2.18
CA ASP A 24 -12.33 -31.75 -1.82
C ASP A 24 -13.57 -30.86 -1.81
N LEU A 25 -13.42 -29.60 -1.40
CA LEU A 25 -14.54 -28.67 -1.28
C LEU A 25 -15.16 -28.33 -2.64
N ASP A 26 -14.34 -28.22 -3.68
CA ASP A 26 -14.79 -28.02 -5.06
C ASP A 26 -15.67 -29.19 -5.54
N ARG A 27 -15.19 -30.43 -5.33
CA ARG A 27 -15.94 -31.65 -5.67
C ARG A 27 -17.23 -31.78 -4.88
N GLU A 28 -17.22 -31.44 -3.59
CA GLU A 28 -18.43 -31.45 -2.77
C GLU A 28 -19.47 -30.44 -3.29
N VAL A 29 -19.06 -29.23 -3.69
CA VAL A 29 -19.96 -28.22 -4.26
C VAL A 29 -20.51 -28.67 -5.61
N ILE A 30 -19.68 -29.22 -6.51
CA ILE A 30 -20.14 -29.80 -7.79
C ILE A 30 -21.20 -30.88 -7.55
N ASN A 31 -20.94 -31.81 -6.64
CA ASN A 31 -21.88 -32.86 -6.29
C ASN A 31 -23.19 -32.30 -5.71
N HIS A 32 -23.12 -31.22 -4.92
CA HIS A 32 -24.31 -30.57 -4.38
C HIS A 32 -25.12 -29.86 -5.46
N LEU A 33 -24.46 -29.14 -6.39
CA LEU A 33 -25.10 -28.45 -7.51
C LEU A 33 -25.82 -29.41 -8.45
N ALA A 34 -25.33 -30.63 -8.60
CA ALA A 34 -25.98 -31.67 -9.40
C ALA A 34 -27.31 -32.17 -8.80
N ILE A 35 -27.52 -31.98 -7.48
CA ILE A 35 -28.69 -32.51 -6.75
C ILE A 35 -29.66 -31.39 -6.35
N CYS A 36 -29.15 -30.20 -6.04
CA CYS A 36 -29.94 -29.08 -5.53
C CYS A 36 -30.15 -28.00 -6.60
N GLU A 37 -31.36 -27.94 -7.15
CA GLU A 37 -31.75 -26.99 -8.20
C GLU A 37 -31.59 -25.52 -7.77
N GLU A 38 -31.95 -25.17 -6.52
CA GLU A 38 -31.82 -23.79 -6.01
C GLU A 38 -30.36 -23.32 -6.02
N CYS A 39 -29.43 -24.16 -5.57
CA CYS A 39 -28.01 -23.83 -5.61
C CYS A 39 -27.48 -23.80 -7.05
N GLY A 40 -28.03 -24.65 -7.93
CA GLY A 40 -27.75 -24.64 -9.38
C GLY A 40 -28.14 -23.30 -10.03
N ARG A 41 -29.35 -22.81 -9.74
CA ARG A 41 -29.82 -21.49 -10.23
C ARG A 41 -28.94 -20.36 -9.71
N LEU A 42 -28.61 -20.38 -8.41
CA LEU A 42 -27.70 -19.38 -7.83
C LEU A 42 -26.34 -19.37 -8.53
N ALA A 43 -25.77 -20.55 -8.82
CA ALA A 43 -24.51 -20.64 -9.54
C ALA A 43 -24.60 -20.07 -10.97
N GLN A 44 -25.75 -20.25 -11.64
CA GLN A 44 -25.99 -19.68 -12.96
C GLN A 44 -26.09 -18.16 -12.93
N GLU A 45 -26.83 -17.58 -11.97
CA GLU A 45 -26.91 -16.12 -11.77
C GLU A 45 -25.52 -15.49 -11.55
N PHE A 46 -24.65 -16.17 -10.78
CA PHE A 46 -23.27 -15.73 -10.58
C PHE A 46 -22.42 -15.83 -11.86
N ARG A 47 -22.61 -16.87 -12.68
CA ARG A 47 -21.88 -17.00 -13.97
C ARG A 47 -22.26 -15.88 -14.93
N GLU A 48 -23.54 -15.56 -15.02
CA GLU A 48 -24.04 -14.46 -15.86
C GLU A 48 -23.51 -13.11 -15.37
N SER A 49 -23.52 -12.89 -14.07
CA SER A 49 -22.92 -11.68 -13.48
C SER A 49 -21.41 -11.61 -13.76
N ASN A 50 -20.70 -12.74 -13.64
CA ASN A 50 -19.26 -12.80 -13.89
C ASN A 50 -18.92 -12.62 -15.37
N SER A 51 -19.75 -13.12 -16.30
CA SER A 51 -19.53 -12.91 -17.74
C SER A 51 -19.71 -11.45 -18.12
N LEU A 52 -20.70 -10.76 -17.55
CA LEU A 52 -20.88 -9.32 -17.76
C LEU A 52 -19.70 -8.51 -17.21
N LEU A 53 -19.17 -8.89 -16.03
CA LEU A 53 -17.98 -8.27 -15.47
C LEU A 53 -16.74 -8.59 -16.31
N ALA A 54 -16.59 -9.81 -16.82
CA ALA A 54 -15.49 -10.19 -17.69
C ALA A 54 -15.52 -9.44 -19.02
N GLU A 55 -16.71 -9.17 -19.56
CA GLU A 55 -16.90 -8.36 -20.76
C GLU A 55 -16.62 -6.88 -20.47
N ALA A 56 -17.13 -6.33 -19.36
CA ALA A 56 -16.89 -4.95 -18.96
C ALA A 56 -15.43 -4.68 -18.55
N CYS A 57 -14.76 -5.69 -18.00
CA CYS A 57 -13.33 -5.68 -17.66
C CYS A 57 -12.46 -6.28 -18.76
N ALA A 58 -13.03 -6.60 -19.94
CA ALA A 58 -12.23 -6.99 -21.08
C ALA A 58 -11.23 -5.87 -21.31
N LEU A 59 -9.96 -6.17 -21.08
CA LEU A 59 -8.90 -5.19 -21.11
C LEU A 59 -8.98 -4.57 -22.50
N PRO A 60 -9.23 -3.25 -22.64
CA PRO A 60 -9.22 -2.65 -23.95
C PRO A 60 -7.89 -3.02 -24.60
N GLU A 61 -7.92 -3.52 -25.83
CA GLU A 61 -6.70 -3.82 -26.56
C GLU A 61 -5.99 -2.50 -26.85
N PHE A 62 -5.20 -2.04 -25.89
CA PHE A 62 -4.31 -0.92 -26.07
C PHE A 62 -3.11 -1.43 -26.87
N GLY A 63 -2.77 -0.73 -27.96
CA GLY A 63 -1.57 -1.05 -28.72
C GLY A 63 -0.31 -0.98 -27.83
N ALA A 64 0.74 -1.71 -28.21
CA ALA A 64 2.01 -1.74 -27.47
C ALA A 64 2.55 -0.33 -27.15
N GLN A 65 2.35 0.62 -28.07
CA GLN A 65 2.75 2.02 -27.92
C GLN A 65 2.14 2.72 -26.69
N PHE A 66 0.89 2.40 -26.35
CA PHE A 66 0.22 2.98 -25.17
C PHE A 66 0.87 2.49 -23.87
N TYR A 67 1.21 1.20 -23.80
CA TYR A 67 1.91 0.64 -22.64
C TYR A 67 3.33 1.18 -22.52
N ASP A 68 4.04 1.35 -23.64
CA ASP A 68 5.35 1.98 -23.66
C ASP A 68 5.29 3.42 -23.16
N GLU A 69 4.26 4.17 -23.55
CA GLU A 69 4.03 5.53 -23.05
C GLU A 69 3.77 5.56 -21.54
N ILE A 70 2.87 4.71 -21.02
CA ILE A 70 2.63 4.61 -19.58
C ILE A 70 3.90 4.21 -18.84
N ARG A 71 4.65 3.22 -19.35
CA ARG A 71 5.90 2.77 -18.75
C ARG A 71 6.91 3.92 -18.70
N ASN A 72 7.10 4.64 -19.79
CA ASN A 72 8.05 5.75 -19.86
C ASN A 72 7.64 6.88 -18.91
N ASN A 73 6.36 7.23 -18.86
CA ASN A 73 5.83 8.24 -17.92
C ASN A 73 6.01 7.83 -16.45
N VAL A 74 5.77 6.56 -16.11
CA VAL A 74 5.97 6.04 -14.75
C VAL A 74 7.45 6.03 -14.38
N LEU A 75 8.34 5.56 -15.27
CA LEU A 75 9.78 5.55 -15.05
C LEU A 75 10.35 6.96 -14.91
N ASP A 76 9.88 7.90 -15.74
CA ASP A 76 10.29 9.29 -15.65
C ASP A 76 9.82 9.92 -14.32
N LYS A 77 8.60 9.62 -13.88
CA LYS A 77 8.10 10.08 -12.57
C LYS A 77 8.89 9.48 -11.40
N ILE A 78 9.21 8.18 -11.43
CA ILE A 78 10.06 7.53 -10.41
C ILE A 78 11.45 8.16 -10.40
N THR A 79 12.00 8.50 -11.57
CA THR A 79 13.32 9.13 -11.68
C THR A 79 13.28 10.55 -11.12
N ARG A 80 12.28 11.36 -11.48
CA ARG A 80 12.08 12.71 -10.94
C ARG A 80 11.84 12.71 -9.42
N ASP A 81 10.97 11.84 -8.94
CA ASP A 81 10.64 11.74 -7.51
C ASP A 81 11.81 11.13 -6.71
N GLY A 82 12.54 10.18 -7.30
CA GLY A 82 13.76 9.61 -6.73
C GLY A 82 14.89 10.63 -6.60
N MET A 83 15.06 11.50 -7.60
CA MET A 83 16.01 12.62 -7.57
C MET A 83 15.57 13.75 -6.62
N SER A 84 14.27 13.90 -6.36
CA SER A 84 13.73 14.85 -5.37
C SER A 84 13.99 14.41 -3.93
N SER A 85 14.43 13.19 -3.68
CA SER A 85 15.00 12.83 -2.38
C SER A 85 16.37 13.48 -2.26
N ARG A 86 16.42 14.79 -1.96
CA ARG A 86 17.62 15.44 -1.47
C ARG A 86 18.23 14.50 -0.43
N PRO A 87 19.44 13.98 -0.65
CA PRO A 87 19.95 12.90 0.17
C PRO A 87 19.93 13.37 1.62
N ARG A 88 19.06 12.76 2.44
CA ARG A 88 18.99 13.04 3.90
C ARG A 88 20.34 12.79 4.59
N PHE A 89 21.31 12.23 3.88
CA PHE A 89 22.72 12.21 4.25
C PHE A 89 23.26 13.59 4.66
N GLY A 90 22.82 14.70 4.06
CA GLY A 90 23.33 16.03 4.42
C GLY A 90 23.19 16.37 5.92
N ARG A 91 22.09 15.97 6.57
CA ARG A 91 21.91 16.21 8.02
C ARG A 91 22.81 15.32 8.88
N ARG A 92 23.03 14.05 8.50
CA ARG A 92 23.88 13.13 9.27
C ARG A 92 25.35 13.54 9.25
N TRP A 93 25.84 14.06 8.12
CA TRP A 93 27.20 14.58 8.02
C TRP A 93 27.42 15.86 8.82
N ILE A 94 26.41 16.72 8.94
CA ILE A 94 26.46 17.91 9.81
C ILE A 94 26.60 17.52 11.29
N PHE A 95 25.88 16.49 11.75
CA PHE A 95 26.04 16.01 13.13
C PHE A 95 27.38 15.32 13.36
N ALA A 96 27.88 14.56 12.38
CA ALA A 96 29.18 13.92 12.47
C ALA A 96 30.33 14.93 12.55
N SER A 97 30.30 16.01 11.74
CA SER A 97 31.31 17.06 11.79
C SER A 97 31.23 17.86 13.09
N ALA A 98 30.03 18.19 13.58
CA ALA A 98 29.85 18.84 14.87
C ALA A 98 30.40 18.00 16.03
N PHE A 99 30.13 16.69 16.03
CA PHE A 99 30.64 15.78 17.05
C PHE A 99 32.17 15.65 17.00
N ALA A 100 32.75 15.54 15.81
CA ALA A 100 34.20 15.52 15.64
C ALA A 100 34.86 16.80 16.18
N LEU A 101 34.28 17.98 15.91
CA LEU A 101 34.77 19.24 16.45
C LEU A 101 34.68 19.31 17.98
N ILE A 102 33.60 18.80 18.58
CA ILE A 102 33.46 18.73 20.04
C ILE A 102 34.53 17.82 20.66
N LEU A 103 34.83 16.67 20.04
CA LEU A 103 35.89 15.76 20.51
C LEU A 103 37.29 16.39 20.41
N VAL A 104 37.57 17.12 19.34
CA VAL A 104 38.85 17.84 19.19
C VAL A 104 38.96 18.95 20.23
N ALA A 105 37.89 19.74 20.43
CA ALA A 105 37.88 20.80 21.43
C ALA A 105 38.06 20.26 22.86
N SER A 106 37.40 19.15 23.21
CA SER A 106 37.53 18.53 24.53
C SER A 106 38.93 17.94 24.75
N ALA A 107 39.53 17.31 23.74
CA ALA A 107 40.91 16.82 23.81
C ALA A 107 41.90 17.96 24.02
N VAL A 108 41.76 19.08 23.28
CA VAL A 108 42.61 20.26 23.47
C VAL A 108 42.45 20.84 24.88
N MET A 109 41.21 20.94 25.38
CA MET A 109 40.96 21.45 26.74
C MET A 109 41.59 20.54 27.81
N PHE A 110 41.50 19.22 27.63
CA PHE A 110 42.07 18.24 28.54
C PHE A 110 43.60 18.31 28.62
N VAL A 111 44.27 18.48 27.47
CA VAL A 111 45.73 18.65 27.42
C VAL A 111 46.15 19.94 28.14
N ARG A 112 45.45 21.05 27.90
CA ARG A 112 45.73 22.32 28.59
C ARG A 112 45.50 22.23 30.10
N TRP A 113 44.46 21.52 30.52
CA TRP A 113 44.16 21.31 31.93
C TRP A 113 45.24 20.47 32.65
N ARG A 114 45.78 19.44 31.98
CA ARG A 114 46.94 18.70 32.51
C ARG A 114 48.18 19.58 32.62
N ALA A 115 48.53 20.32 31.56
CA ALA A 115 49.68 21.20 31.56
C ALA A 115 49.61 22.27 32.68
N ALA A 116 48.41 22.77 33.01
CA ALA A 116 48.22 23.71 34.11
C ALA A 116 48.40 23.08 35.50
N ARG A 117 48.14 21.76 35.65
CA ARG A 117 48.34 21.03 36.90
C ARG A 117 49.79 20.60 37.14
N GLU A 118 50.61 20.59 36.10
CA GLU A 118 52.04 20.29 36.17
C GLU A 118 52.89 21.54 36.49
N ALA A 119 52.25 22.64 36.92
CA ALA A 119 52.97 23.76 37.51
C ALA A 119 53.68 23.33 38.83
N PRO A 120 54.88 23.85 39.10
CA PRO A 120 56.01 23.05 39.58
C PRO A 120 55.96 22.78 41.08
N GLN A 121 56.04 21.51 41.48
CA GLN A 121 56.62 21.12 42.77
C GLN A 121 58.15 21.25 42.72
N GLU A 122 58.64 22.49 42.69
CA GLU A 122 59.97 22.87 43.18
C GLU A 122 59.76 23.26 44.66
N LEU A 123 60.38 22.72 45.72
CA LEU A 123 61.63 22.00 45.93
C LEU A 123 61.46 21.04 47.13
N SER A 124 61.90 19.79 47.01
CA SER A 124 62.35 18.98 48.15
C SER A 124 63.34 17.95 47.67
N SER A 125 64.56 18.43 47.46
CA SER A 125 65.75 17.62 47.25
C SER A 125 66.02 16.78 48.51
N THR A 126 65.84 15.47 48.42
CA THR A 126 66.47 14.51 49.36
C THR A 126 67.36 13.54 48.59
N PRO A 127 68.58 13.27 49.08
CA PRO A 127 69.57 12.48 48.35
C PRO A 127 69.34 10.98 48.56
N ARG A 128 69.19 10.29 47.43
CA ARG A 128 69.80 9.01 47.04
C ARG A 128 70.46 8.19 48.17
N ILE A 129 69.88 7.04 48.51
CA ILE A 129 70.62 5.86 48.98
C ILE A 129 70.29 4.67 48.09
N ALA A 130 71.35 4.13 47.50
CA ALA A 130 71.37 2.95 46.67
C ALA A 130 71.11 1.68 47.51
N GLY A 131 70.35 0.73 46.94
CA GLY A 131 70.14 -0.58 47.51
C GLY A 131 69.64 -1.54 46.45
N ASN A 132 70.50 -2.49 46.09
CA ASN A 132 70.40 -3.45 45.00
C ASN A 132 69.24 -4.45 45.10
N ARG A 133 69.05 -5.16 43.96
CA ARG A 133 68.63 -6.57 43.84
C ARG A 133 67.12 -6.80 44.10
N GLU A 134 66.39 -7.63 43.38
CA GLU A 134 66.73 -8.95 42.85
C GLU A 134 65.62 -9.44 41.90
N LEU A 135 66.05 -10.06 40.78
CA LEU A 135 65.50 -11.22 40.06
C LEU A 135 63.97 -11.52 40.02
N ASN A 136 63.55 -11.95 38.82
CA ASN A 136 62.41 -12.79 38.46
C ASN A 136 61.05 -12.11 38.17
N GLN A 137 60.68 -12.02 36.89
CA GLN A 137 59.74 -12.98 36.30
C GLN A 137 59.58 -12.79 34.78
N GLU A 138 59.97 -13.84 34.07
CA GLU A 138 59.76 -14.11 32.64
C GLU A 138 58.28 -14.50 32.37
N PRO A 139 57.74 -14.20 31.17
CA PRO A 139 56.33 -14.41 30.84
C PRO A 139 55.94 -15.89 30.71
N LYS A 140 54.85 -16.29 31.38
CA LYS A 140 54.28 -17.64 31.22
C LYS A 140 53.05 -17.62 30.29
N PRO A 141 53.13 -18.16 29.07
CA PRO A 141 51.98 -18.39 28.21
C PRO A 141 51.21 -19.62 28.71
N LYS A 142 49.90 -19.46 28.95
CA LYS A 142 49.00 -20.59 29.22
C LYS A 142 48.21 -20.92 27.97
N SER A 143 48.73 -21.88 27.22
CA SER A 143 47.93 -22.76 26.37
C SER A 143 47.69 -24.06 27.15
N SER A 144 46.44 -24.43 27.36
CA SER A 144 46.07 -25.83 27.59
C SER A 144 44.79 -26.14 26.83
N LEU A 145 44.95 -27.03 25.86
CA LEU A 145 43.93 -27.76 25.12
C LEU A 145 43.14 -28.72 26.03
N GLN A 146 42.00 -29.15 25.48
CA GLN A 146 41.15 -30.30 25.81
C GLN A 146 40.01 -30.08 26.82
N SER A 147 38.81 -29.91 26.28
CA SER A 147 37.76 -30.90 26.55
C SER A 147 36.80 -31.02 25.36
N THR A 148 36.73 -32.24 24.84
CA THR A 148 35.85 -32.74 23.82
C THR A 148 34.41 -32.71 24.35
N GLY A 149 33.65 -31.68 23.97
CA GLY A 149 32.25 -31.50 24.34
C GLY A 149 31.35 -31.61 23.11
N LEU A 150 30.51 -32.64 23.13
CA LEU A 150 29.39 -33.00 22.23
C LEU A 150 28.74 -31.85 21.43
N PRO A 151 28.20 -32.12 20.22
CA PRO A 151 27.46 -31.13 19.47
C PRO A 151 26.23 -30.66 20.27
N PRO A 152 26.05 -29.36 20.51
CA PRO A 152 24.79 -28.85 21.03
C PRO A 152 23.73 -29.15 19.97
N LYS A 153 22.73 -29.96 20.36
CA LYS A 153 21.45 -30.07 19.67
C LYS A 153 21.02 -28.67 19.27
N SER A 154 20.88 -28.48 17.97
CA SER A 154 20.15 -27.38 17.36
C SER A 154 18.96 -27.01 18.23
N PRO A 155 18.87 -25.77 18.75
CA PRO A 155 17.60 -25.26 19.21
C PRO A 155 16.75 -25.17 17.96
N ARG A 156 15.98 -26.22 17.72
CA ARG A 156 14.78 -26.18 16.90
C ARG A 156 14.05 -24.95 17.38
N ALA A 157 14.12 -23.88 16.59
CA ALA A 157 13.39 -22.67 16.84
C ALA A 157 11.93 -23.11 16.99
N ALA A 158 11.47 -23.17 18.24
CA ALA A 158 10.07 -23.05 18.53
C ALA A 158 9.73 -21.69 17.92
N ILE A 159 9.13 -21.74 16.74
CA ILE A 159 8.41 -20.63 16.16
C ILE A 159 7.29 -20.42 17.18
N THR A 160 7.60 -19.64 18.22
CA THR A 160 6.62 -18.96 19.03
C THR A 160 5.96 -18.01 18.05
N GLN A 161 4.96 -18.52 17.36
CA GLN A 161 4.01 -17.70 16.63
C GLN A 161 3.48 -16.74 17.69
N LYS A 162 4.00 -15.51 17.67
CA LYS A 162 3.41 -14.42 18.41
C LYS A 162 1.91 -14.50 18.10
N PRO A 163 1.02 -14.55 19.10
CA PRO A 163 -0.40 -14.51 18.84
C PRO A 163 -0.65 -13.23 18.05
N THR A 164 -0.88 -13.40 16.75
CA THR A 164 -1.30 -12.34 15.86
C THR A 164 -2.59 -11.84 16.48
N ARG A 165 -2.47 -10.71 17.16
CA ARG A 165 -3.55 -9.97 17.77
C ARG A 165 -4.55 -9.78 16.65
N ARG A 166 -5.58 -10.62 16.61
CA ARG A 166 -6.71 -10.47 15.69
C ARG A 166 -7.21 -9.07 15.97
N MET A 167 -6.92 -8.15 15.05
CA MET A 167 -7.64 -6.90 14.97
C MET A 167 -9.06 -7.32 14.64
N THR A 168 -9.89 -7.44 15.69
CA THR A 168 -11.33 -7.53 15.55
C THR A 168 -11.73 -6.23 14.86
N LEU A 169 -11.87 -6.28 13.53
CA LEU A 169 -12.43 -5.14 12.80
C LEU A 169 -13.81 -4.88 13.41
N PRO A 170 -14.10 -3.63 13.81
CA PRO A 170 -15.42 -3.27 14.29
C PRO A 170 -16.41 -3.57 13.16
N ARG A 171 -17.32 -4.50 13.43
CA ARG A 171 -18.45 -4.83 12.56
C ARG A 171 -19.25 -3.53 12.35
N PRO A 172 -19.30 -2.97 11.13
CA PRO A 172 -19.99 -1.72 10.91
C PRO A 172 -21.49 -1.95 11.09
N THR A 173 -22.05 -1.31 12.11
CA THR A 173 -23.50 -1.21 12.33
C THR A 173 -24.04 -0.33 11.21
N PHE A 174 -24.63 -0.97 10.19
CA PHE A 174 -25.24 -0.32 9.05
C PHE A 174 -26.47 0.46 9.53
N LYS A 175 -26.30 1.75 9.85
CA LYS A 175 -27.44 2.67 10.04
C LYS A 175 -27.90 3.09 8.65
N GLN A 176 -29.02 2.50 8.27
CA GLN A 176 -29.81 2.80 7.09
C GLN A 176 -30.08 4.32 7.04
N PHE A 177 -29.39 5.04 6.15
CA PHE A 177 -29.70 6.44 5.90
C PHE A 177 -30.87 6.50 4.92
N GLU A 178 -32.00 6.87 5.49
CA GLU A 178 -33.21 7.31 4.83
C GLU A 178 -32.89 8.62 4.08
N SER A 179 -32.66 8.51 2.77
CA SER A 179 -32.34 9.65 1.93
C SER A 179 -33.63 10.39 1.58
N ALA A 180 -33.99 11.36 2.41
CA ALA A 180 -35.02 12.33 2.12
C ALA A 180 -34.64 13.12 0.85
N ARG A 181 -35.48 13.03 -0.18
CA ARG A 181 -35.49 13.95 -1.31
C ARG A 181 -35.93 15.32 -0.77
N ASN A 182 -35.00 16.28 -0.68
CA ASN A 182 -35.36 17.69 -0.69
C ASN A 182 -34.96 18.26 -2.04
N LEU A 183 -35.96 18.32 -2.93
CA LEU A 183 -36.03 19.31 -3.99
C LEU A 183 -36.35 20.63 -3.30
N ASP A 184 -35.42 21.58 -3.31
CA ASP A 184 -35.82 22.97 -3.13
C ASP A 184 -35.06 23.87 -4.10
N ALA A 185 -35.89 24.61 -4.81
CA ALA A 185 -35.53 25.61 -5.79
C ALA A 185 -34.81 26.79 -5.11
N SER A 186 -33.78 27.32 -5.76
CA SER A 186 -33.27 28.66 -5.45
C SER A 186 -32.97 29.40 -6.75
N PRO A 187 -33.70 30.50 -7.05
CA PRO A 187 -33.42 31.36 -8.19
C PRO A 187 -32.49 32.52 -7.80
N GLY A 188 -31.49 32.77 -8.64
CA GLY A 188 -30.90 34.10 -8.79
C GLY A 188 -29.54 34.34 -8.11
N GLY A 189 -28.48 34.31 -8.90
CA GLY A 189 -27.16 34.84 -8.54
C GLY A 189 -26.26 34.99 -9.78
N PRO A 190 -25.54 36.12 -9.96
CA PRO A 190 -25.13 36.59 -11.27
C PRO A 190 -23.87 35.95 -11.85
N GLN A 191 -23.94 35.87 -13.17
CA GLN A 191 -22.97 35.55 -14.20
C GLN A 191 -21.61 36.25 -13.99
N VAL A 192 -20.54 35.47 -13.86
CA VAL A 192 -19.17 35.91 -14.17
C VAL A 192 -18.54 34.87 -15.09
N SER A 193 -18.41 35.24 -16.36
CA SER A 193 -17.58 34.52 -17.33
C SER A 193 -16.11 34.88 -17.12
N PRO A 194 -15.20 33.89 -17.25
CA PRO A 194 -14.11 34.08 -18.18
C PRO A 194 -14.12 32.95 -19.22
N SER A 195 -14.17 33.39 -20.46
CA SER A 195 -13.97 32.60 -21.66
C SER A 195 -12.49 32.25 -21.79
N GLU A 196 -12.13 30.99 -21.58
CA GLU A 196 -10.96 30.39 -22.23
C GLU A 196 -11.28 28.95 -22.64
N ARG A 197 -11.52 28.78 -23.94
CA ARG A 197 -11.98 27.55 -24.59
C ARG A 197 -10.82 26.57 -24.72
N ALA A 198 -10.64 25.74 -23.71
CA ALA A 198 -10.31 24.34 -23.98
C ALA A 198 -11.64 23.60 -24.00
N SER A 199 -11.94 22.92 -25.11
CA SER A 199 -13.08 22.02 -25.22
C SER A 199 -12.89 20.84 -24.26
N VAL A 200 -13.20 21.09 -22.98
CA VAL A 200 -13.31 20.09 -21.93
C VAL A 200 -14.38 19.13 -22.40
N SER A 201 -13.98 17.90 -22.74
CA SER A 201 -14.92 16.81 -22.92
C SER A 201 -15.81 16.76 -21.69
N GLU A 202 -17.11 16.91 -21.88
CA GLU A 202 -18.11 16.83 -20.82
C GLU A 202 -18.08 15.39 -20.28
N VAL A 203 -17.33 15.19 -19.20
CA VAL A 203 -17.22 13.90 -18.52
C VAL A 203 -18.07 14.01 -17.27
N SER A 204 -19.14 13.23 -17.21
CA SER A 204 -19.99 13.12 -16.04
C SER A 204 -19.21 12.42 -14.93
N ARG A 205 -19.01 13.12 -13.80
CA ARG A 205 -18.30 12.61 -12.63
C ARG A 205 -19.30 12.17 -11.57
N ILE A 206 -19.27 10.88 -11.22
CA ILE A 206 -20.03 10.33 -10.10
C ILE A 206 -19.05 10.12 -8.93
N GLU A 207 -19.30 10.75 -7.80
CA GLU A 207 -18.48 10.62 -6.59
C GLU A 207 -19.26 9.93 -5.48
N ILE A 208 -18.74 8.79 -5.01
CA ILE A 208 -19.28 8.07 -3.85
C ILE A 208 -18.33 8.25 -2.68
N GLN A 209 -18.82 8.85 -1.60
CA GLN A 209 -18.12 8.91 -0.33
C GLN A 209 -18.35 7.62 0.45
N THR A 210 -17.27 7.02 0.94
CA THR A 210 -17.35 5.86 1.83
C THR A 210 -17.49 6.31 3.29
N SER A 211 -17.71 5.36 4.21
CA SER A 211 -17.71 5.64 5.65
C SER A 211 -16.36 6.16 6.19
N ASN A 212 -15.28 5.98 5.43
CA ASN A 212 -14.00 6.63 5.69
C ASN A 212 -13.92 7.94 4.90
N PRO A 213 -13.88 9.12 5.54
CA PRO A 213 -13.88 10.41 4.85
C PRO A 213 -12.66 10.65 3.97
N ASN A 214 -11.60 9.84 4.13
CA ASN A 214 -10.39 9.90 3.33
C ASN A 214 -10.42 9.00 2.08
N ILE A 215 -11.49 8.20 1.87
CA ILE A 215 -11.64 7.32 0.70
C ILE A 215 -12.87 7.74 -0.10
N ARG A 216 -12.64 8.16 -1.35
CA ARG A 216 -13.66 8.55 -2.33
C ARG A 216 -13.51 7.68 -3.57
N ILE A 217 -14.63 7.12 -4.05
CA ILE A 217 -14.67 6.40 -5.32
C ILE A 217 -15.16 7.38 -6.37
N ILE A 218 -14.36 7.62 -7.41
CA ILE A 218 -14.67 8.54 -8.49
C ILE A 218 -14.84 7.71 -9.76
N TRP A 219 -16.04 7.72 -10.33
CA TRP A 219 -16.30 7.18 -11.66
C TRP A 219 -16.43 8.33 -12.65
N LEU A 220 -15.70 8.22 -13.76
CA LEU A 220 -15.71 9.17 -14.85
C LEU A 220 -16.42 8.51 -16.03
N VAL A 221 -17.59 9.04 -16.40
CA VAL A 221 -18.39 8.58 -17.52
C VAL A 221 -18.25 9.59 -18.64
N ALA A 222 -17.73 9.18 -19.80
CA ALA A 222 -17.71 10.04 -20.97
C ALA A 222 -19.15 10.34 -21.39
N ALA A 223 -19.53 11.62 -21.54
CA ALA A 223 -20.81 11.92 -22.17
C ALA A 223 -20.73 11.51 -23.63
N ASP A 224 -21.49 10.47 -24.00
CA ASP A 224 -21.56 10.01 -25.37
C ASP A 224 -22.32 11.08 -26.17
N LYS A 225 -21.58 11.90 -26.93
CA LYS A 225 -22.14 13.02 -27.70
C LYS A 225 -23.00 12.56 -28.89
N ARG A 226 -23.19 11.26 -29.07
CA ARG A 226 -23.88 10.67 -30.22
C ARG A 226 -25.41 10.79 -30.17
N GLY A 227 -26.02 11.00 -29.01
CA GLY A 227 -27.49 10.99 -28.88
C GLY A 227 -28.21 12.30 -29.22
N ALA A 228 -27.52 13.43 -29.35
CA ALA A 228 -28.19 14.75 -29.45
C ALA A 228 -28.39 15.26 -30.90
N GLN A 229 -27.95 14.51 -31.92
CA GLN A 229 -28.00 14.97 -33.32
C GLN A 229 -28.95 14.17 -34.23
N GLU A 230 -29.65 13.14 -33.75
CA GLU A 230 -30.60 12.38 -34.59
C GLU A 230 -32.05 12.86 -34.54
N ASP A 231 -32.48 13.60 -33.51
CA ASP A 231 -33.90 13.99 -33.36
C ASP A 231 -34.34 15.21 -34.20
N ASN A 232 -33.44 15.86 -34.95
CA ASN A 232 -33.77 17.05 -35.74
C ASN A 232 -33.90 16.82 -37.25
N GLN A 233 -33.75 15.59 -37.75
CA GLN A 233 -33.76 15.33 -39.20
C GLN A 233 -34.99 14.59 -39.72
N ASN A 234 -35.96 14.24 -38.86
CA ASN A 234 -37.17 13.52 -39.28
C ASN A 234 -38.47 14.31 -39.04
N LYS A 235 -38.50 15.58 -39.45
CA LYS A 235 -39.72 16.41 -39.44
C LYS A 235 -39.94 17.03 -40.83
N GLY A 236 -40.28 16.19 -41.80
CA GLY A 236 -40.54 16.68 -43.15
C GLY A 236 -40.87 15.62 -44.19
N GLU A 237 -41.69 14.62 -43.88
CA GLU A 237 -42.40 13.89 -44.94
C GLU A 237 -43.88 14.30 -44.93
N PRO A 238 -44.37 14.96 -45.99
CA PRO A 238 -45.77 15.34 -46.13
C PRO A 238 -46.64 14.12 -46.44
N GLU A 239 -47.72 13.94 -45.68
CA GLU A 239 -48.73 12.91 -45.93
C GLU A 239 -49.29 12.98 -47.35
N PRO A 240 -49.36 11.85 -48.09
CA PRO A 240 -50.10 11.79 -49.34
C PRO A 240 -51.60 11.80 -49.05
N ARG A 241 -52.26 12.88 -49.49
CA ARG A 241 -53.73 12.98 -49.60
C ARG A 241 -54.25 11.84 -50.47
N THR A 242 -54.91 10.86 -49.86
CA THR A 242 -55.75 9.90 -50.59
C THR A 242 -57.05 10.60 -50.97
N ASN A 243 -57.16 10.95 -52.25
CA ASN A 243 -58.41 11.34 -52.90
C ASN A 243 -59.35 10.13 -53.00
N ASP A 244 -60.61 10.39 -52.65
CA ASP A 244 -61.87 9.79 -53.12
C ASP A 244 -61.83 8.63 -54.11
N ARG A 245 -62.56 7.55 -53.77
CA ARG A 245 -63.75 7.13 -54.56
C ARG A 245 -64.69 6.22 -53.79
#